data_AF-A0A9E8LT02-F1
#
_entry.id   AF-A0A9E8LT02-F1
#
_cell.length_a   1.000
_cell.length_b   1.000
_cell.length_c   1.000
_cell.angle_alpha   90.00
_cell.angle_beta   90.00
_cell.angle_gamma   90.00
#
_symmetry.space_group_name_H-M   'P 1'
#
loop_
_entity.id
_entity.type
_entity.pdbx_description
1 polymer ?
#
loop_
_entity_poly.entity_id
_entity_poly.type
_entity_poly.pdbx_seq_one_letter_code
_entity_poly.pdbx_strand_id
1 'polypeptide(L)' 'MHNPDTRLHTLQERFQQFLQTLETIDPEKVDVSDIDRLIEMIEELDERCRLAKDE' A
#
# COMPACT_ATOMS: atom_id res chain seq x y z
N MET A 1 18.63 -5.70 15.63
CA MET A 1 18.55 -4.26 15.34
C MET A 1 17.65 -4.12 14.13
N HIS A 2 16.42 -3.61 14.29
CA HIS A 2 15.53 -3.32 13.17
C HIS A 2 15.85 -1.89 12.73
N ASN A 3 16.55 -1.72 11.61
CA ASN A 3 16.87 -0.40 11.10
C ASN A 3 15.59 0.29 10.59
N PRO A 4 15.32 1.55 10.98
CA PRO A 4 14.15 2.29 10.49
C PRO A 4 14.17 2.44 8.96
N ASP A 5 15.36 2.54 8.36
CA ASP A 5 15.55 2.56 6.90
C ASP A 5 15.00 1.31 6.21
N THR A 6 15.14 0.14 6.84
CA THR A 6 14.64 -1.13 6.26
C THR A 6 13.12 -1.17 6.28
N ARG A 7 12.47 -0.61 7.31
CA ARG A 7 11.00 -0.55 7.40
C ARG A 7 10.41 0.41 6.37
N LEU A 8 11.05 1.57 6.19
CA LEU A 8 10.63 2.56 5.20
C LEU A 8 10.80 2.02 3.78
N HIS A 9 11.88 1.29 3.50
CA HIS A 9 12.11 0.63 2.22
C HIS A 9 11.02 -0.42 1.91
N THR A 10 10.67 -1.27 2.88
CA THR A 10 9.58 -2.26 2.70
C THR A 10 8.22 -1.59 2.45
N LEU A 11 7.94 -0.45 3.08
CA LEU A 11 6.75 0.36 2.82
C LEU A 11 6.74 0.90 1.39
N GLN A 12 7.88 1.40 0.91
CA GLN A 12 8.06 1.85 -0.47
C GLN A 12 7.82 0.73 -1.49
N GLU A 13 8.35 -0.47 -1.24
CA GLU A 13 8.14 -1.63 -2.11
C GLU A 13 6.66 -2.03 -2.18
N ARG A 14 5.97 -2.06 -1.04
CA ARG A 14 4.52 -2.36 -1.02
C ARG A 14 3.70 -1.29 -1.75
N PHE A 15 4.08 -0.02 -1.62
CA PHE A 15 3.41 1.06 -2.35
C PHE A 15 3.62 0.94 -3.87
N GLN A 16 4.83 0.56 -4.32
CA GLN A 16 5.05 0.27 -5.74
C GLN A 16 4.22 -0.91 -6.25
N GLN A 17 4.06 -1.97 -5.44
CA GLN A 17 3.19 -3.10 -5.79
C GLN A 17 1.72 -2.69 -5.90
N PHE A 18 1.26 -1.83 -4.98
CA PHE A 18 -0.08 -1.23 -5.06
C PHE A 18 -0.27 -0.43 -6.35
N LEU A 19 0.68 0.43 -6.70
CA LEU A 19 0.62 1.22 -7.94
C LEU A 19 0.59 0.36 -9.19
N GLN A 20 1.40 -0.70 -9.26
CA GLN A 20 1.36 -1.65 -10.39
C GLN A 20 0.00 -2.33 -10.48
N THR A 21 -0.57 -2.73 -9.34
CA THR A 21 -1.90 -3.34 -9.31
C THR A 21 -2.94 -2.37 -9.87
N LEU A 22 -2.90 -1.11 -9.43
CA LEU A 22 -3.78 -0.04 -9.90
C LEU A 22 -3.64 0.23 -11.41
N GLU A 23 -2.42 0.24 -11.95
CA GLU A 23 -2.16 0.40 -13.39
C GLU A 23 -2.67 -0.79 -14.22
N THR A 24 -2.69 -1.99 -13.66
CA THR A 24 -3.18 -3.19 -14.34
C THR A 24 -4.69 -3.38 -14.27
N ILE A 25 -5.39 -2.57 -13.47
CA ILE A 25 -6.84 -2.67 -13.33
C ILE A 25 -7.52 -2.08 -14.57
N ASP A 26 -8.41 -2.89 -15.15
CA ASP A 26 -9.29 -2.49 -16.24
C ASP A 26 -10.55 -1.84 -15.64
N PRO A 27 -10.78 -0.52 -15.83
CA PRO A 27 -11.90 0.18 -15.23
C PRO A 27 -13.27 -0.31 -15.75
N GLU A 28 -13.32 -0.99 -16.89
CA GLU A 28 -14.57 -1.59 -17.39
C GLU A 28 -14.90 -2.93 -16.71
N LYS A 29 -13.91 -3.57 -16.07
CA LYS A 29 -14.07 -4.87 -15.40
C LYS A 29 -13.98 -4.80 -13.88
N VAL A 30 -13.51 -3.69 -13.32
CA VAL A 30 -13.38 -3.50 -11.89
C VAL A 30 -14.75 -3.46 -11.22
N ASP A 31 -14.92 -4.20 -10.13
CA ASP A 31 -16.13 -4.15 -9.32
C ASP A 31 -15.94 -3.33 -8.03
N VAL A 32 -17.03 -3.08 -7.30
CA VAL A 32 -17.00 -2.28 -6.06
C VAL A 32 -16.13 -2.96 -4.99
N SER A 33 -16.15 -4.28 -4.91
CA SER A 33 -15.34 -5.04 -3.97
C SER A 33 -13.85 -5.00 -4.29
N ASP A 34 -13.48 -4.89 -5.56
CA ASP A 34 -12.09 -4.63 -5.96
C ASP A 34 -11.65 -3.23 -5.52
N ILE A 35 -12.54 -2.23 -5.64
CA ILE A 35 -12.29 -0.88 -5.13
C ILE A 35 -12.13 -0.89 -3.61
N ASP A 36 -12.98 -1.61 -2.89
CA ASP A 36 -12.88 -1.75 -1.42
C ASP A 36 -11.53 -2.35 -1.01
N ARG A 37 -11.03 -3.37 -1.73
CA ARG A 37 -9.70 -3.95 -1.49
C ARG A 37 -8.58 -2.95 -1.73
N LEU A 38 -8.66 -2.13 -2.79
CA LEU A 38 -7.66 -1.10 -3.05
C LEU A 38 -7.63 -0.06 -1.93
N ILE A 39 -8.80 0.30 -1.39
CA ILE A 39 -8.92 1.24 -0.27
C ILE A 39 -8.27 0.62 0.98
N GLU A 40 -8.60 -0.63 1.33
CA GLU A 40 -7.99 -1.31 2.48
C GLU A 40 -6.46 -1.40 2.36
N MET A 41 -5.92 -1.66 1.16
CA MET A 41 -4.48 -1.69 0.92
C MET A 41 -3.80 -0.34 1.18
N ILE A 42 -4.43 0.78 0.79
CA ILE A 42 -3.93 2.12 1.10
C ILE A 42 -4.03 2.42 2.60
N GLU A 43 -5.13 2.05 3.24
CA GLU A 43 -5.32 2.27 4.68
C GLU A 43 -4.26 1.51 5.50
N GLU A 44 -3.96 0.25 5.15
CA GLU A 44 -2.89 -0.52 5.79
C GLU A 44 -1.51 0.15 5.61
N LEU A 45 -1.25 0.69 4.41
CA LEU A 45 -0.01 1.41 4.13
C LEU A 45 0.11 2.70 4.94
N ASP A 46 -0.98 3.44 5.08
CA ASP A 46 -1.00 4.69 5.86
C ASP A 46 -0.82 4.42 7.36
N GLU A 47 -1.52 3.42 7.91
CA GLU A 47 -1.35 2.96 9.29
C GLU A 47 0.12 2.60 9.58
N ARG A 48 0.72 1.78 8.70
CA ARG A 48 2.13 1.37 8.83
C ARG A 48 3.09 2.56 8.72
N CYS A 49 2.78 3.54 7.88
CA CYS A 49 3.58 4.75 7.73
C CYS A 49 3.50 5.64 8.98
N ARG A 50 2.31 5.79 9.59
CA ARG A 50 2.14 6.49 10.86
C ARG A 50 2.94 5.82 11.99
N LEU A 51 2.82 4.49 12.12
CA LEU A 51 3.59 3.71 13.09
C LEU A 51 5.11 3.81 12.89
N ALA A 52 5.58 4.01 11.65
CA ALA A 52 7.00 4.20 11.36
C ALA A 52 7.47 5.64 11.62
N LYS A 53 6.57 6.62 11.70
CA LYS A 53 6.86 8.04 11.96
C LYS A 53 6.76 8.45 13.43
N ASP A 54 6.00 7.70 14.24
CA ASP A 54 5.83 7.93 15.68
C ASP A 54 6.97 7.33 16.55
N GLU A 55 8.00 6.73 15.94
CA GLU A 55 9.26 6.29 16.58
C GLU A 55 10.40 7.30 16.37
#